data_AF-A0A7J8QZ14-F1
#
_entry.id   AF-A0A7J8QZ14-F1
#
_cell.length_a   1.000
_cell.length_b   1.000
_cell.length_c   1.000
_cell.angle_alpha   90.00
_cell.angle_beta   90.00
_cell.angle_gamma   90.00
#
_symmetry.space_group_name_H-M   'P 1'
#
loop_
_entity.id
_entity.type
_entity.pdbx_description
1 polymer ?
#
loop_
_entity_poly.entity_id
_entity_poly.type
_entity_poly.pdbx_seq_one_letter_code
_entity_poly.pdbx_strand_id
1 'polypeptide(L)'
;IKYSISIVADKGLKKPLYTSARLKKGEVLYLETHSCRYELCFTGEKMVKATVASQAHEADAEKSQNHHSHSSNGEKNDSENTLIDVFRWSRCKKPLPQKVMRSIGIPLPLEHVEVLVENVDWEDVQWSQTGVWIAGKEYTLARVHFLSPN
;
A
#
# COMPACT_ATOMS: atom_id res chain seq x y z
N ILE A 1 -9.56 7.45 -20.52
CA ILE A 1 -9.87 6.00 -20.60
C ILE A 1 -10.98 5.72 -19.58
N LYS A 2 -12.10 5.10 -19.97
CA LYS A 2 -13.17 4.70 -19.04
C LYS A 2 -12.65 3.65 -18.06
N TYR A 3 -13.09 3.68 -16.81
CA TYR A 3 -12.72 2.66 -15.84
C TYR A 3 -13.11 1.26 -16.33
N SER A 4 -12.19 0.33 -16.14
CA SER A 4 -12.38 -1.10 -16.26
C SER A 4 -11.43 -1.75 -15.27
N ILE A 5 -11.91 -2.74 -14.52
CA ILE A 5 -11.10 -3.47 -13.55
C ILE A 5 -9.86 -4.09 -14.20
N SER A 6 -9.92 -4.44 -15.48
CA SER A 6 -8.77 -4.96 -16.24
C SER A 6 -7.59 -3.99 -16.37
N ILE A 7 -7.78 -2.69 -16.11
CA ILE A 7 -6.71 -1.68 -16.17
C ILE A 7 -5.82 -1.74 -14.92
N VAL A 8 -6.43 -2.08 -13.78
CA VAL A 8 -5.79 -2.19 -12.46
C VAL A 8 -5.52 -3.64 -12.05
N ALA A 9 -6.09 -4.60 -12.77
CA ALA A 9 -5.73 -6.00 -12.67
C ALA A 9 -4.27 -6.21 -13.09
N ASP A 10 -3.59 -7.10 -12.38
CA ASP A 10 -2.25 -7.52 -12.73
C ASP A 10 -2.25 -8.11 -14.15
N LYS A 11 -1.33 -7.63 -14.99
CA LYS A 11 -1.28 -8.03 -16.41
C LYS A 11 -0.62 -9.39 -16.63
N GLY A 12 -0.57 -10.24 -15.60
CA GLY A 12 0.04 -11.57 -15.61
C GLY A 12 0.64 -11.95 -14.25
N LEU A 13 1.16 -13.16 -14.13
CA LEU A 13 1.69 -13.74 -12.87
C LEU A 13 3.12 -13.28 -12.51
N LYS A 14 3.73 -12.40 -13.32
CA LYS A 14 5.09 -11.91 -13.06
C LYS A 14 5.01 -10.66 -12.20
N LYS A 15 5.78 -10.62 -11.10
CA LYS A 15 5.85 -9.46 -10.18
C LYS A 15 5.91 -8.08 -10.89
N PRO A 16 6.70 -7.87 -11.95
CA PRO A 16 6.74 -6.59 -12.67
C PRO A 16 5.43 -6.17 -13.36
N LEU A 17 4.52 -7.10 -13.59
CA LEU A 17 3.21 -6.88 -14.19
C LEU A 17 2.14 -6.56 -13.15
N TYR A 18 2.49 -6.63 -11.85
CA TYR A 18 1.59 -6.28 -10.78
C TYR A 18 1.40 -4.78 -10.71
N THR A 19 0.18 -4.33 -10.43
CA THR A 19 -0.10 -2.89 -10.32
C THR A 19 0.74 -2.24 -9.22
N SER A 20 0.90 -2.90 -8.07
CA SER A 20 1.78 -2.45 -6.99
C SER A 20 3.23 -2.27 -7.44
N ALA A 21 3.77 -3.20 -8.22
CA ALA A 21 5.15 -3.12 -8.72
C ALA A 21 5.35 -1.96 -9.70
N ARG A 22 4.32 -1.62 -10.49
CA ARG A 22 4.35 -0.44 -11.37
C ARG A 22 4.40 0.84 -10.55
N LEU A 23 3.57 0.93 -9.51
CA LEU A 23 3.56 2.06 -8.59
C LEU A 23 4.92 2.23 -7.89
N LYS A 24 5.51 1.12 -7.41
CA LYS A 24 6.84 1.10 -6.79
C LYS A 24 7.97 1.56 -7.72
N LYS A 25 7.83 1.34 -9.03
CA LYS A 25 8.76 1.85 -10.06
C LYS A 25 8.58 3.33 -10.39
N GLY A 26 7.68 4.03 -9.70
CA GLY A 26 7.45 5.46 -9.85
C GLY A 26 6.27 5.82 -10.74
N GLU A 27 5.54 4.85 -11.32
CA GLU A 27 4.26 5.19 -11.94
C GLU A 27 3.25 5.62 -10.87
N VAL A 28 2.32 6.48 -11.25
CA VAL A 28 1.26 6.96 -10.37
C VAL A 28 -0.07 6.64 -10.99
N LEU A 29 -0.98 6.07 -10.19
CA LEU A 29 -2.33 5.77 -10.63
C LEU A 29 -3.21 6.98 -10.32
N TYR A 30 -3.80 7.56 -11.37
CA TYR A 30 -4.80 8.61 -11.24
C TYR A 30 -6.19 8.06 -11.52
N LEU A 31 -7.09 8.32 -10.59
CA LEU A 31 -8.43 7.76 -10.54
C LEU A 31 -9.44 8.89 -10.50
N GLU A 32 -10.47 8.84 -11.31
CA GLU A 32 -11.45 9.91 -11.40
C GLU A 32 -12.84 9.36 -11.13
N THR A 33 -13.54 10.00 -10.20
CA THR A 33 -15.00 9.92 -10.09
C THR A 33 -15.62 10.95 -11.03
N HIS A 34 -16.93 11.12 -10.98
CA HIS A 34 -17.60 12.18 -11.74
C HIS A 34 -17.26 13.60 -11.27
N SER A 35 -16.74 13.77 -10.06
CA SER A 35 -16.54 15.07 -9.42
C SER A 35 -15.12 15.31 -8.91
N CYS A 36 -14.32 14.27 -8.72
CA CYS A 36 -13.01 14.35 -8.09
C CYS A 36 -11.98 13.51 -8.83
N ARG A 37 -10.72 13.95 -8.75
CA ARG A 37 -9.55 13.15 -9.12
C ARG A 37 -8.79 12.77 -7.87
N TYR A 38 -8.35 11.53 -7.81
CA TYR A 38 -7.55 10.93 -6.75
C TYR A 38 -6.23 10.44 -7.32
N GLU A 39 -5.27 10.31 -6.43
CA GLU A 39 -3.91 9.85 -6.68
C GLU A 39 -3.61 8.70 -5.72
N LEU A 40 -3.16 7.57 -6.26
CA LEU A 40 -2.52 6.50 -5.52
C LEU A 40 -1.06 6.41 -5.97
N CYS A 41 -0.13 6.69 -5.05
CA CYS A 41 1.30 6.64 -5.31
C CYS A 41 2.05 5.87 -4.22
N PHE A 42 3.17 5.26 -4.60
CA PHE A 42 4.11 4.66 -3.66
C PHE A 42 4.83 5.74 -2.86
N THR A 43 5.00 5.54 -1.56
CA THR A 43 5.70 6.48 -0.66
C THR A 43 6.95 5.91 -0.01
N GLY A 44 7.15 4.60 -0.07
CA GLY A 44 8.34 3.95 0.48
C GLY A 44 8.03 2.59 1.07
N GLU A 45 8.97 2.08 1.83
CA GLU A 45 8.81 0.84 2.59
C GLU A 45 8.75 1.17 4.09
N LYS A 46 7.91 0.46 4.83
CA LYS A 46 7.82 0.56 6.28
C LYS A 46 8.17 -0.78 6.92
N MET A 47 8.99 -0.73 7.96
CA MET A 47 9.31 -1.90 8.76
C MET A 47 8.17 -2.16 9.76
N VAL A 48 7.59 -3.36 9.70
CA VAL A 48 6.56 -3.82 10.63
C VAL A 48 7.12 -4.97 11.45
N LYS A 49 6.94 -4.88 12.76
CA LYS A 49 7.32 -5.97 13.67
C LYS A 49 6.27 -7.07 13.57
N ALA A 50 6.69 -8.31 13.31
CA ALA A 50 5.81 -9.46 13.43
C ALA A 50 5.25 -9.51 14.86
N THR A 51 3.97 -9.19 15.03
CA THR A 51 3.31 -9.34 16.32
C THR A 51 2.90 -10.79 16.41
N VAL A 52 3.69 -11.61 17.10
CA VAL A 52 3.32 -13.00 17.40
C VAL A 52 2.07 -12.96 18.27
N ALA A 53 0.91 -13.24 17.68
CA ALA A 53 -0.34 -13.43 18.39
C ALA A 53 -0.31 -14.77 19.15
N SER A 54 0.49 -14.84 20.22
CA SER A 54 0.54 -16.00 21.12
C SER A 54 0.83 -15.53 22.53
N GLN A 55 -0.18 -15.08 23.27
CA GLN A 55 -0.18 -15.07 24.73
C GLN A 55 -1.62 -15.09 25.26
N ALA A 56 -2.25 -16.25 25.11
CA ALA A 56 -3.41 -16.66 25.90
C ALA A 56 -3.29 -18.16 26.18
N HIS A 57 -2.46 -18.53 27.15
CA HIS A 57 -2.71 -19.70 27.97
C HIS A 57 -2.20 -19.45 29.38
N GLU A 58 -3.16 -19.46 30.30
CA GLU A 58 -3.02 -19.30 31.74
C GLU A 58 -2.14 -20.40 32.35
N ALA A 59 -1.49 -20.05 33.44
CA ALA A 59 -0.64 -20.90 34.25
C ALA A 59 -1.46 -21.89 35.07
N ASP A 60 -1.04 -23.17 35.10
CA ASP A 60 -1.18 -23.98 36.32
C ASP A 60 -0.14 -25.12 36.43
N ALA A 61 0.33 -25.32 37.67
CA ALA A 61 0.91 -26.49 38.33
C ALA A 61 2.20 -27.22 37.84
N GLU A 62 3.30 -26.88 38.55
CA GLU A 62 4.23 -27.76 39.31
C GLU A 62 4.89 -29.05 38.75
N LYS A 63 6.26 -29.00 38.76
CA LYS A 63 7.24 -29.98 39.30
C LYS A 63 7.79 -31.14 38.42
N SER A 64 9.09 -31.05 38.08
CA SER A 64 10.19 -32.00 38.48
C SER A 64 11.30 -32.21 37.42
N GLN A 65 12.54 -31.88 37.83
CA GLN A 65 13.82 -32.59 37.63
C GLN A 65 14.53 -32.75 36.25
N ASN A 66 15.78 -32.23 36.26
CA ASN A 66 17.07 -32.82 35.85
C ASN A 66 17.65 -32.71 34.41
N HIS A 67 18.90 -32.21 34.39
CA HIS A 67 20.01 -32.36 33.44
C HIS A 67 19.88 -31.85 31.98
N HIS A 68 20.50 -30.71 31.66
CA HIS A 68 21.73 -30.66 30.84
C HIS A 68 22.29 -29.24 30.77
N SER A 69 23.61 -29.15 30.88
CA SER A 69 24.42 -27.96 30.68
C SER A 69 24.23 -27.40 29.27
N HIS A 70 23.97 -26.10 29.10
CA HIS A 70 24.56 -25.31 28.02
C HIS A 70 24.62 -23.83 28.41
N SER A 71 25.85 -23.31 28.35
CA SER A 71 26.24 -21.94 28.60
C SER A 71 25.66 -20.99 27.55
N SER A 72 24.99 -19.95 28.06
CA SER A 72 25.04 -18.55 27.62
C SER A 72 25.05 -18.21 26.12
N ASN A 73 24.00 -17.45 25.78
CA ASN A 73 24.11 -16.14 25.11
C ASN A 73 24.22 -16.17 23.58
N GLY A 74 23.04 -16.07 22.95
CA GLY A 74 22.93 -15.75 21.55
C GLY A 74 21.52 -15.85 21.00
N GLU A 75 20.47 -15.67 21.80
CA GLU A 75 19.14 -15.38 21.24
C GLU A 75 19.20 -13.97 20.65
N LYS A 76 19.77 -13.86 19.45
CA LYS A 76 19.34 -12.85 18.50
C LYS A 76 17.87 -13.17 18.26
N ASN A 77 17.03 -12.56 19.09
CA ASN A 77 15.63 -12.37 18.82
C ASN A 77 15.57 -11.46 17.60
N ASP A 78 15.90 -12.02 16.44
CA ASP A 78 15.75 -11.41 15.14
C ASP A 78 14.24 -11.42 14.90
N SER A 79 13.57 -10.52 15.63
CA SER A 79 12.16 -10.22 15.45
C SER A 79 12.04 -9.97 13.96
N GLU A 80 11.42 -10.91 13.24
CA GLU A 80 11.37 -10.93 11.79
C GLU A 80 10.60 -9.68 11.35
N ASN A 81 11.36 -8.62 11.12
CA ASN A 81 10.84 -7.31 10.79
C ASN A 81 10.59 -7.32 9.29
N THR A 82 9.33 -7.47 8.92
CA THR A 82 8.93 -7.49 7.51
C THR A 82 8.86 -6.06 6.99
N LEU A 83 9.53 -5.80 5.86
CA LEU A 83 9.35 -4.57 5.11
C LEU A 83 8.09 -4.70 4.25
N ILE A 84 7.16 -3.77 4.43
CA ILE A 84 5.96 -3.67 3.59
C ILE A 84 6.03 -2.42 2.74
N ASP A 85 5.54 -2.52 1.51
CA ASP A 85 5.37 -1.37 0.63
C ASP A 85 4.20 -0.52 1.11
N VAL A 86 4.42 0.80 1.24
CA VAL A 86 3.37 1.73 1.65
C VAL A 86 3.03 2.73 0.56
N PHE A 87 1.74 3.03 0.47
CA PHE A 87 1.16 3.91 -0.52
C PHE A 87 0.43 5.07 0.14
N ARG A 88 0.15 6.11 -0.65
CA ARG A 88 -0.62 7.27 -0.23
C ARG A 88 -1.81 7.46 -1.14
N TRP A 89 -2.99 7.60 -0.53
CA TRP A 89 -4.22 7.98 -1.20
C TRP A 89 -4.51 9.45 -0.99
N SER A 90 -4.56 10.22 -2.07
CA SER A 90 -4.78 11.67 -2.02
C SER A 90 -5.87 12.13 -2.97
N ARG A 91 -6.56 13.21 -2.65
CA ARG A 91 -7.48 13.92 -3.55
C ARG A 91 -6.76 15.10 -4.19
N CYS A 92 -6.86 15.25 -5.52
CA CYS A 92 -6.38 16.44 -6.21
C CYS A 92 -7.26 17.65 -5.86
N LYS A 93 -6.64 18.75 -5.45
CA LYS A 93 -7.36 19.99 -5.09
C LYS A 93 -7.99 20.68 -6.31
N LYS A 94 -7.38 20.53 -7.49
CA LYS A 94 -7.84 21.14 -8.74
C LYS A 94 -7.75 20.14 -9.90
N PRO A 95 -8.68 20.19 -10.87
CA PRO A 95 -8.53 19.45 -12.10
C PRO A 95 -7.41 20.09 -12.94
N LEU A 96 -6.33 19.36 -13.19
CA LEU A 96 -5.20 19.82 -13.99
C LEU A 96 -5.08 19.00 -15.29
N PRO A 97 -4.76 19.63 -16.44
CA PRO A 97 -4.40 18.87 -17.64
C PRO A 97 -3.15 18.02 -17.40
N GLN A 98 -3.06 16.83 -18.03
CA GLN A 98 -1.92 15.92 -17.84
C GLN A 98 -0.56 16.56 -18.15
N LYS A 99 -0.49 17.41 -19.18
CA LYS A 99 0.74 18.16 -19.52
C LYS A 99 1.21 19.04 -18.37
N VAL A 100 0.27 19.67 -17.66
CA VAL A 100 0.54 20.53 -16.51
C VAL A 100 0.94 19.69 -15.29
N MET A 101 0.28 18.55 -15.07
CA MET A 101 0.68 17.62 -14.01
C MET A 101 2.13 17.16 -14.18
N ARG A 102 2.53 16.80 -15.41
CA ARG A 102 3.91 16.41 -15.73
C ARG A 102 4.93 17.54 -15.51
N SER A 103 4.57 18.79 -15.82
CA SER A 103 5.48 19.93 -15.59
C SER A 103 5.61 20.31 -14.12
N ILE A 104 4.58 20.08 -13.31
CA ILE A 104 4.62 20.32 -11.86
C ILE A 104 5.39 19.19 -11.15
N GLY A 105 5.22 17.96 -11.60
CA GLY A 105 5.80 16.76 -10.99
C GLY A 105 4.74 15.70 -10.75
N ILE A 106 5.12 14.43 -10.92
CA ILE A 106 4.28 13.26 -10.65
C ILE A 106 5.07 12.33 -9.72
N PRO A 107 4.54 11.91 -8.56
CA PRO A 107 3.24 12.28 -7.97
C PRO A 107 3.10 13.79 -7.76
N LEU A 108 1.86 14.29 -7.71
CA LEU A 108 1.63 15.72 -7.51
C LEU A 108 2.20 16.17 -6.14
N PRO A 109 2.85 17.34 -6.07
CA PRO A 109 3.30 17.91 -4.80
C PRO A 109 2.15 18.14 -3.83
N LEU A 110 2.44 18.09 -2.52
CA LEU A 110 1.45 18.23 -1.43
C LEU A 110 0.64 19.54 -1.47
N GLU A 111 1.18 20.58 -2.10
CA GLU A 111 0.43 21.82 -2.32
C GLU A 111 -0.78 21.63 -3.28
N HIS A 112 -0.74 20.63 -4.17
CA HIS A 112 -1.78 20.32 -5.17
C HIS A 112 -2.72 19.18 -4.75
N VAL A 113 -2.41 18.46 -3.69
CA VAL A 113 -3.21 17.34 -3.20
C VAL A 113 -3.58 17.49 -1.73
N GLU A 114 -4.67 16.86 -1.34
CA GLU A 114 -5.08 16.65 0.04
C GLU A 114 -4.90 15.17 0.35
N VAL A 115 -4.03 14.85 1.30
CA VAL A 115 -3.78 13.46 1.70
C VAL A 115 -4.97 12.97 2.52
N LEU A 116 -5.62 11.91 2.04
CA LEU A 116 -6.79 11.34 2.70
C LEU A 116 -6.41 10.14 3.56
N VAL A 117 -5.47 9.32 3.08
CA VAL A 117 -4.95 8.16 3.80
C VAL A 117 -3.46 8.03 3.52
N GLU A 118 -2.67 7.93 4.58
CA GLU A 118 -1.23 7.65 4.54
C GLU A 118 -0.95 6.20 4.91
N ASN A 119 0.23 5.71 4.51
CA ASN A 119 0.73 4.39 4.86
C ASN A 119 -0.24 3.24 4.51
N VAL A 120 -0.92 3.38 3.38
CA VAL A 120 -1.87 2.38 2.85
C VAL A 120 -1.08 1.15 2.45
N ASP A 121 -1.42 -0.03 2.99
CA ASP A 121 -0.92 -1.30 2.50
C ASP A 121 -1.57 -1.59 1.14
N TRP A 122 -0.85 -2.26 0.24
CA TRP A 122 -1.42 -2.74 -1.01
C TRP A 122 -2.63 -3.65 -0.77
N GLU A 123 -2.58 -4.50 0.24
CA GLU A 123 -3.66 -5.44 0.57
C GLU A 123 -4.94 -4.74 1.05
N ASP A 124 -4.83 -3.49 1.53
CA ASP A 124 -5.97 -2.66 1.93
C ASP A 124 -6.66 -1.97 0.74
N VAL A 125 -6.08 -2.04 -0.47
CA VAL A 125 -6.66 -1.47 -1.70
C VAL A 125 -7.51 -2.52 -2.40
N GLN A 126 -8.83 -2.46 -2.24
CA GLN A 126 -9.74 -3.44 -2.82
C GLN A 126 -10.43 -2.89 -4.07
N TRP A 127 -10.17 -3.52 -5.20
CA TRP A 127 -10.78 -3.15 -6.48
C TRP A 127 -12.12 -3.86 -6.67
N SER A 128 -13.13 -3.13 -7.15
CA SER A 128 -14.44 -3.67 -7.53
C SER A 128 -14.71 -3.43 -9.01
N GLN A 129 -15.81 -4.00 -9.52
CA GLN A 129 -16.23 -3.78 -10.91
C GLN A 129 -16.53 -2.30 -11.22
N THR A 130 -16.90 -1.52 -10.20
CA THR A 130 -17.35 -0.13 -10.32
C THR A 130 -16.40 0.89 -9.71
N GLY A 131 -15.41 0.45 -8.91
CA GLY A 131 -14.52 1.39 -8.26
C GLY A 131 -13.43 0.76 -7.41
N VAL A 132 -13.07 1.47 -6.35
CA VAL A 132 -12.04 1.07 -5.38
C VAL A 132 -12.49 1.38 -3.96
N TRP A 133 -12.16 0.51 -3.03
CA TRP A 133 -12.35 0.68 -1.60
C TRP A 133 -11.02 0.96 -0.93
N ILE A 134 -10.95 2.03 -0.15
CA ILE A 134 -9.76 2.44 0.61
C ILE A 134 -10.23 2.92 1.97
N ALA A 135 -9.64 2.37 3.04
CA ALA A 135 -9.99 2.69 4.43
C ALA A 135 -11.51 2.64 4.71
N GLY A 136 -12.17 1.58 4.22
CA GLY A 136 -13.61 1.36 4.43
C GLY A 136 -14.55 2.26 3.62
N LYS A 137 -14.02 3.09 2.70
CA LYS A 137 -14.81 3.97 1.84
C LYS A 137 -14.70 3.57 0.37
N GLU A 138 -15.85 3.44 -0.30
CA GLU A 138 -15.91 3.23 -1.75
C GLU A 138 -15.80 4.53 -2.54
N TYR A 139 -15.06 4.47 -3.64
CA TYR A 139 -14.94 5.51 -4.65
C TYR A 139 -15.37 4.94 -6.00
N THR A 140 -16.56 5.32 -6.49
CA THR A 140 -17.06 4.89 -7.80
C THR A 140 -16.30 5.56 -8.94
N LEU A 141 -15.58 4.76 -9.74
CA LEU A 141 -14.63 5.26 -10.72
C LEU A 141 -15.26 5.40 -12.10
N ALA A 142 -15.12 6.59 -12.68
CA ALA A 142 -15.46 6.87 -14.07
C ALA A 142 -14.25 6.60 -15.00
N ARG A 143 -13.03 6.91 -14.53
CA ARG A 143 -11.80 6.78 -15.32
C ARG A 143 -10.62 6.37 -14.44
N VAL A 144 -9.68 5.64 -15.03
CA VAL A 144 -8.41 5.30 -14.38
C VAL A 144 -7.29 5.32 -15.41
N HIS A 145 -6.11 5.79 -15.02
CA HIS A 145 -4.94 5.77 -15.89
C HIS A 145 -3.65 5.92 -15.08
N PHE A 146 -2.58 5.31 -15.60
CA PHE A 146 -1.24 5.48 -15.06
C PHE A 146 -0.55 6.67 -15.73
N LEU A 147 0.23 7.40 -14.95
CA LEU A 147 1.17 8.39 -15.44
C LEU A 147 2.54 8.14 -14.84
N SER A 148 3.55 8.10 -15.70
CA SER A 148 4.96 8.05 -15.30
C SER A 148 5.52 9.48 -15.22
N PRO A 149 6.52 9.74 -14.35
CA PRO A 149 7.34 10.94 -14.39
C PRO A 149 7.98 11.10 -15.78
N ASN A 150 8.36 12.32 -16.15
CA ASN A 150 9.08 12.57 -17.41
C ASN A 150 10.54 12.13 -17.32
#